data_AF-A0A963XU99-F1
#
_entry.id   AF-A0A963XU99-F1
#
_cell.length_a   1.000
_cell.length_b   1.000
_cell.length_c   1.000
_cell.angle_alpha   90.00
_cell.angle_beta   90.00
_cell.angle_gamma   90.00
#
_symmetry.space_group_name_H-M   'P 1'
#
loop_
_entity.id
_entity.type
_entity.pdbx_description
1 polymer ?
#
loop_
_entity_poly.entity_id
_entity_poly.type
_entity_poly.pdbx_seq_one_letter_code
_entity_poly.pdbx_strand_id
1 'polypeptide(L)' 'MMQNNAPFSAAEYARRLQKTRAAMEKAGLDAVFVTDPSNQAWLTGYDGWSFYV' A
#
# COMPACT_ATOMS: atom_id res chain seq x y z
N MET A 1 11.88 14.40 -16.55
CA MET A 1 10.55 13.93 -16.14
C MET A 1 10.74 12.47 -15.71
N MET A 2 10.76 12.15 -14.41
CA MET A 2 10.77 10.74 -13.99
C MET A 2 9.46 10.12 -14.45
N GLN A 3 9.51 9.20 -15.40
CA GLN A 3 8.36 8.36 -15.72
C GLN A 3 8.10 7.47 -14.50
N ASN A 4 6.98 7.74 -13.84
CA ASN A 4 6.50 6.90 -12.76
C ASN A 4 5.90 5.64 -13.39
N ASN A 5 6.67 4.55 -13.46
CA ASN A 5 6.23 3.26 -14.01
C ASN A 5 5.28 2.50 -13.05
N ALA A 6 4.62 3.22 -12.14
CA ALA A 6 3.66 2.63 -11.23
C ALA A 6 2.41 2.17 -12.01
N PRO A 7 1.82 1.01 -11.65
CA PRO A 7 0.67 0.47 -12.37
C PRO A 7 -0.61 1.30 -12.18
N PHE A 8 -0.63 2.21 -11.20
CA PHE A 8 -1.75 3.13 -10.95
C PHE A 8 -1.25 4.55 -10.70
N SER A 9 -2.16 5.52 -10.85
CA SER A 9 -1.85 6.92 -10.59
C SER A 9 -1.56 7.19 -9.11
N ALA A 10 -0.81 8.26 -8.82
CA ALA A 10 -0.57 8.70 -7.45
C ALA A 10 -1.87 9.00 -6.69
N ALA A 11 -2.89 9.54 -7.37
CA ALA A 11 -4.20 9.82 -6.78
C ALA A 11 -4.92 8.54 -6.32
N GLU A 12 -4.78 7.44 -7.08
CA GLU A 12 -5.35 6.15 -6.69
C GLU A 12 -4.66 5.61 -5.42
N TYR A 13 -3.32 5.64 -5.33
CA TYR A 13 -2.62 5.24 -4.12
C TYR A 13 -2.96 6.12 -2.90
N ALA A 14 -3.11 7.43 -3.09
CA ALA A 14 -3.56 8.33 -2.02
C ALA A 14 -4.94 7.93 -1.48
N ARG A 15 -5.88 7.59 -2.37
CA ARG A 15 -7.21 7.10 -2.00
C ARG A 15 -7.15 5.78 -1.23
N ARG A 16 -6.29 4.85 -1.64
CA ARG A 16 -6.07 3.57 -0.95
C ARG A 16 -5.57 3.78 0.48
N LEU A 17 -4.56 4.65 0.64
CA LEU A 17 -4.02 5.03 1.95
C LEU A 17 -5.07 5.70 2.85
N GLN A 18 -5.91 6.59 2.30
CA GLN A 18 -7.00 7.20 3.08
C GLN A 18 -7.99 6.15 3.59
N LYS A 19 -8.39 5.19 2.76
CA LYS A 19 -9.28 4.09 3.18
C LYS A 19 -8.66 3.25 4.30
N THR A 20 -7.39 2.91 4.19
CA THR A 20 -6.68 2.14 5.22
C THR A 20 -6.57 2.91 6.52
N ARG A 21 -6.19 4.20 6.48
CA ARG A 21 -6.05 5.04 7.67
C ARG A 21 -7.39 5.27 8.37
N ALA A 22 -8.48 5.49 7.64
CA ALA A 22 -9.81 5.61 8.22
C ALA A 22 -10.25 4.31 8.93
N ALA A 23 -9.90 3.15 8.36
CA ALA A 23 -10.16 1.86 9.01
C ALA A 23 -9.29 1.66 10.27
N MET A 24 -8.02 2.06 10.24
CA MET A 24 -7.13 2.05 11.40
C MET A 24 -7.65 2.94 12.53
N GLU A 25 -8.07 4.16 12.21
CA GLU A 25 -8.65 5.12 13.17
C GLU A 25 -9.91 4.54 13.83
N LYS A 26 -10.83 3.99 13.03
CA LYS A 26 -12.03 3.31 13.54
C LYS A 26 -11.70 2.12 14.46
N ALA A 27 -10.58 1.45 14.22
CA ALA A 27 -10.11 0.32 15.02
C ALA A 27 -9.22 0.73 16.21
N GLY A 28 -8.90 2.01 16.39
CA GLY A 28 -7.99 2.49 17.44
C GLY A 28 -6.54 2.03 17.25
N LEU A 29 -6.08 1.88 16.00
CA LEU A 29 -4.74 1.41 15.67
C LEU A 29 -3.82 2.56 15.25
N ASP A 30 -2.69 2.71 15.93
CA ASP A 30 -1.65 3.69 15.55
C ASP A 30 -0.75 3.17 14.41
N ALA A 31 -0.60 1.85 14.30
CA ALA A 31 0.25 1.19 13.31
C ALA A 31 -0.30 -0.18 12.89
N VAL A 32 0.12 -0.63 11.71
CA VAL A 32 -0.19 -1.98 11.18
C VAL A 32 1.06 -2.64 10.62
N PHE A 33 1.19 -3.95 10.82
CA PHE A 33 2.14 -4.78 10.09
C PHE A 33 1.43 -5.41 8.90
N VAL A 34 1.86 -5.07 7.68
CA VAL A 34 1.29 -5.60 6.44
C VAL A 34 2.15 -6.76 5.96
N THR A 35 1.72 -7.99 6.24
CA THR A 35 2.49 -9.20 5.93
C THR A 35 2.04 -9.90 4.65
N ASP A 36 0.79 -9.69 4.23
CA ASP A 36 0.28 -10.22 2.97
C ASP A 36 0.88 -9.47 1.77
N PRO A 37 1.57 -10.14 0.82
CA PRO A 37 2.17 -9.50 -0.34
C PRO A 37 1.16 -8.75 -1.21
N SER A 38 -0.08 -9.23 -1.31
CA SER A 38 -1.13 -8.57 -2.09
C SER A 38 -1.51 -7.21 -1.47
N ASN A 39 -1.58 -7.13 -0.15
CA ASN A 39 -1.81 -5.88 0.57
C ASN A 39 -0.62 -4.92 0.45
N GLN A 40 0.62 -5.43 0.48
CA GLN A 40 1.82 -4.63 0.23
C GLN A 40 1.75 -4.01 -1.18
N ALA A 41 1.49 -4.84 -2.21
CA ALA A 41 1.34 -4.39 -3.59
C ALA A 41 0.19 -3.38 -3.76
N TRP A 42 -0.94 -3.62 -3.12
CA TRP A 42 -2.10 -2.73 -3.19
C TRP A 42 -1.81 -1.35 -2.59
N LEU A 43 -1.11 -1.30 -1.46
CA LEU A 43 -0.79 -0.04 -0.76
C LEU A 43 0.33 0.75 -1.41
N THR A 44 1.34 0.09 -1.97
CA THR A 44 2.61 0.74 -2.33
C THR A 44 2.99 0.59 -3.80
N GLY A 45 2.37 -0.35 -4.52
CA GLY A 45 2.80 -0.75 -5.86
C GLY A 45 4.03 -1.65 -5.88
N TYR A 46 4.49 -2.13 -4.71
CA TYR A 46 5.54 -3.13 -4.64
C TYR A 46 5.12 -4.41 -5.37
N ASP A 47 5.95 -4.85 -6.31
CA ASP A 47 5.79 -6.12 -7.01
C ASP A 47 7.16 -6.81 -7.05
N GLY A 48 7.23 -8.03 -6.52
CA GLY A 48 8.49 -8.72 -6.34
C GLY A 48 8.32 -10.12 -5.76
N TRP A 49 8.99 -11.09 -6.38
CA TRP A 49 9.15 -12.43 -5.84
C TRP A 49 10.27 -12.42 -4.78
N SER A 50 9.97 -11.96 -3.57
CA SER A 50 10.95 -11.77 -2.50
C SER A 50 10.92 -12.87 -1.43
N PHE A 51 10.71 -14.11 -1.84
CA PHE A 51 10.66 -15.28 -0.95
C PHE A 51 12.04 -15.84 -0.56
N TYR A 52 13.12 -15.22 -1.05
CA TYR A 52 14.49 -15.59 -0.69
C TYR A 52 14.87 -14.85 0.60
N VAL A 53 14.98 -15.62 1.70
CA VAL A 53 15.50 -15.20 3.01
C VAL A 53 16.88 -15.81 3.25
#